data_AF-A0A8T1UNR5-F1
#
_entry.id   AF-A0A8T1UNR5-F1
#
_cell.length_a   1.000
_cell.length_b   1.000
_cell.length_c   1.000
_cell.angle_alpha   90.00
_cell.angle_beta   90.00
_cell.angle_gamma   90.00
#
_symmetry.space_group_name_H-M   'P 1'
#
loop_
_entity.id
_entity.type
_entity.pdbx_description
1 polymer ?
#
loop_
_entity_poly.entity_id
_entity_poly.type
_entity_poly.pdbx_seq_one_letter_code
_entity_poly.pdbx_strand_id
1 'polypeptide(L)'
;MQSDTKPRASTQTPRFSYLLRLGLESIGVRYASIDLLRKAKKNQTTELEYWALWRLLHDLVLVILADFEVDSRQMEKMNNPETLKSALLDAGLHDIQIELVRFYLYEWGFVCTTFYSDSRPSSQVLLFAVAWLLAFSSFFEKQHGYILEVWKAVVMI
;
A
#
# COMPACT_ATOMS: atom_id res chain seq x y z
N MET A 1 -47.48 -23.52 -9.68
CA MET A 1 -46.50 -23.41 -8.58
C MET A 1 -45.22 -22.84 -9.18
N GLN A 2 -45.04 -21.52 -9.09
CA GLN A 2 -43.82 -20.84 -9.53
C GLN A 2 -42.74 -21.04 -8.46
N SER A 3 -41.60 -21.58 -8.87
CA SER A 3 -40.41 -21.71 -8.05
C SER A 3 -39.66 -20.38 -8.03
N ASP A 4 -39.85 -19.60 -6.97
CA ASP A 4 -39.04 -18.42 -6.65
C ASP A 4 -37.57 -18.82 -6.49
N THR A 5 -36.78 -18.58 -7.52
CA THR A 5 -35.32 -18.78 -7.45
C THR A 5 -34.71 -17.43 -7.07
N LYS A 6 -34.59 -17.16 -5.78
CA LYS A 6 -33.77 -16.03 -5.30
C LYS A 6 -32.31 -16.28 -5.71
N PRO A 7 -31.62 -15.30 -6.32
CA PRO A 7 -30.18 -15.43 -6.54
C PRO A 7 -29.50 -15.54 -5.17
N ARG A 8 -28.82 -16.67 -4.93
CA ARG A 8 -27.91 -16.82 -3.79
C ARG A 8 -26.76 -15.85 -4.03
N ALA A 9 -26.80 -14.69 -3.39
CA ALA A 9 -25.63 -13.85 -3.22
C ALA A 9 -24.53 -14.74 -2.63
N SER A 10 -23.48 -14.97 -3.40
CA SER A 10 -22.30 -15.67 -2.92
C SER A 10 -21.70 -14.78 -1.83
N THR A 11 -21.93 -15.15 -0.57
CA THR A 11 -21.26 -14.55 0.58
C THR A 11 -19.77 -14.87 0.48
N GLN A 12 -19.02 -14.10 -0.31
CA GLN A 12 -17.57 -14.10 -0.28
C GLN A 12 -17.16 -13.67 1.12
N THR A 13 -16.60 -14.61 1.89
CA THR A 13 -15.99 -14.30 3.18
C THR A 13 -14.95 -13.19 2.97
N PRO A 14 -15.04 -12.05 3.68
CA PRO A 14 -14.09 -10.96 3.50
C PRO A 14 -12.68 -11.47 3.83
N ARG A 15 -11.76 -11.33 2.86
CA ARG A 15 -10.36 -11.71 3.04
C ARG A 15 -9.55 -10.46 3.37
N PHE A 16 -8.63 -10.56 4.33
CA PHE A 16 -7.72 -9.47 4.67
C PHE A 16 -6.96 -8.92 3.45
N SER A 17 -6.61 -9.78 2.48
CA SER A 17 -5.98 -9.34 1.23
C SER A 17 -6.86 -8.42 0.38
N TYR A 18 -8.18 -8.57 0.46
CA TYR A 18 -9.11 -7.70 -0.24
C TYR A 18 -9.24 -6.34 0.47
N LEU A 19 -9.35 -6.36 1.80
CA LEU A 19 -9.33 -5.14 2.62
C LEU A 19 -8.04 -4.33 2.40
N LEU A 20 -6.89 -5.01 2.43
CA LEU A 20 -5.59 -4.39 2.19
C LEU A 20 -5.53 -3.78 0.79
N ARG A 21 -6.00 -4.49 -0.24
CA ARG A 21 -6.05 -3.98 -1.60
C ARG A 21 -6.92 -2.73 -1.70
N LEU A 22 -8.15 -2.76 -1.17
CA LEU A 22 -9.05 -1.60 -1.23
C LEU A 22 -8.50 -0.40 -0.47
N GLY A 23 -7.87 -0.63 0.68
CA GLY A 23 -7.25 0.45 1.44
C GLY A 23 -6.05 1.06 0.70
N LEU A 24 -5.21 0.27 0.04
CA LEU A 24 -4.14 0.83 -0.80
C LEU A 24 -4.71 1.59 -2.01
N GLU A 25 -5.75 1.05 -2.65
CA GLU A 25 -6.40 1.72 -3.79
C GLU A 25 -7.07 3.05 -3.40
N SER A 26 -7.57 3.18 -2.17
CA SER A 26 -8.22 4.41 -1.68
C SER A 26 -7.26 5.60 -1.57
N ILE A 27 -5.98 5.33 -1.36
CA ILE A 27 -4.90 6.32 -1.35
C ILE A 27 -4.16 6.39 -2.71
N GLY A 28 -4.74 5.80 -3.76
CA GLY A 28 -4.20 5.83 -5.12
C GLY A 28 -3.07 4.82 -5.40
N VAL A 29 -2.74 3.94 -4.45
CA VAL A 29 -1.71 2.91 -4.63
C VAL A 29 -2.29 1.71 -5.38
N ARG A 30 -2.01 1.63 -6.69
CA ARG A 30 -2.40 0.50 -7.56
C ARG A 30 -1.23 -0.38 -8.01
N TYR A 31 0.00 0.10 -7.82
CA TYR A 31 1.21 -0.59 -8.25
C TYR A 31 1.67 -1.68 -7.25
N ALA A 32 1.25 -1.61 -5.99
CA ALA A 32 1.61 -2.57 -4.96
C ALA A 32 0.58 -3.70 -4.86
N SER A 33 0.80 -4.78 -5.61
CA SER A 33 -0.12 -5.93 -5.61
C SER A 33 0.03 -6.79 -4.36
N ILE A 34 -1.00 -7.59 -4.03
CA ILE A 34 -0.91 -8.58 -2.95
C ILE A 34 0.17 -9.65 -3.26
N ASP A 35 0.43 -9.93 -4.53
CA ASP A 35 1.51 -10.84 -4.93
C ASP A 35 2.89 -10.28 -4.59
N LEU A 36 3.11 -8.98 -4.84
CA LEU A 36 4.33 -8.28 -4.41
C LEU A 36 4.55 -8.44 -2.91
N LEU A 37 3.53 -8.21 -2.08
CA LEU A 37 3.65 -8.33 -0.62
C LEU A 37 3.95 -9.78 -0.20
N ARG A 38 3.41 -10.78 -0.90
CA ARG A 38 3.73 -12.19 -0.65
C ARG A 38 5.17 -12.54 -1.03
N LYS A 39 5.68 -12.01 -2.13
CA LYS A 39 7.09 -12.17 -2.54
C LYS A 39 8.03 -11.49 -1.54
N ALA A 40 7.70 -10.28 -1.10
CA ALA A 40 8.44 -9.53 -0.07
C ALA A 40 8.55 -10.34 1.22
N LYS A 41 7.43 -10.95 1.67
CA LYS A 41 7.43 -11.85 2.84
C LYS A 41 8.40 -13.02 2.70
N LYS A 42 8.64 -13.52 1.48
CA LYS A 42 9.57 -14.63 1.21
C LYS A 42 10.98 -14.18 0.81
N ASN A 43 11.23 -12.87 0.78
CA ASN A 43 12.44 -12.27 0.24
C ASN A 43 12.73 -12.66 -1.23
N GLN A 44 11.68 -12.76 -2.05
CA GLN A 44 11.70 -13.20 -3.45
C GLN A 44 11.33 -12.07 -4.42
N THR A 45 11.60 -10.81 -4.05
CA THR A 45 11.32 -9.65 -4.90
C THR A 45 12.41 -9.45 -5.93
N THR A 46 12.03 -9.09 -7.15
CA THR A 46 12.94 -8.48 -8.14
C THR A 46 13.39 -7.10 -7.68
N GLU A 47 14.41 -6.52 -8.34
CA GLU A 47 14.85 -5.15 -8.04
C GLU A 47 13.74 -4.12 -8.20
N LEU A 48 12.93 -4.22 -9.27
CA LEU A 48 11.81 -3.31 -9.49
C LEU A 48 10.75 -3.44 -8.38
N GLU A 49 10.43 -4.67 -7.98
CA GLU A 49 9.51 -4.96 -6.89
C GLU A 49 10.04 -4.45 -5.54
N TYR A 50 11.36 -4.51 -5.32
CA TYR A 50 11.99 -3.94 -4.14
C TYR A 50 11.82 -2.42 -4.08
N TRP A 51 12.08 -1.72 -5.19
CA TRP A 51 11.88 -0.27 -5.26
C TRP A 51 10.41 0.13 -5.10
N ALA A 52 9.48 -0.70 -5.60
CA ALA A 52 8.06 -0.50 -5.36
C ALA A 52 7.68 -0.56 -3.87
N LEU A 53 8.40 -1.33 -3.03
CA LEU A 53 8.18 -1.35 -1.58
C LEU A 53 8.66 -0.05 -0.91
N TRP A 54 9.81 0.48 -1.32
CA TRP A 54 10.29 1.78 -0.85
C TRP A 54 9.35 2.91 -1.23
N ARG A 55 8.88 2.89 -2.49
CA ARG A 55 7.88 3.85 -2.96
C ARG A 55 6.58 3.75 -2.17
N LEU A 56 6.13 2.53 -1.86
CA LEU A 56 4.95 2.31 -1.02
C LEU A 56 5.13 2.91 0.38
N LEU A 57 6.28 2.69 1.02
CA LEU A 57 6.58 3.29 2.33
C LEU A 57 6.55 4.82 2.25
N HIS A 58 7.17 5.39 1.23
CA HIS A 58 7.17 6.83 0.99
C HIS A 58 5.76 7.38 0.82
N ASP A 59 4.95 6.77 -0.04
CA ASP A 59 3.58 7.22 -0.29
C ASP A 59 2.73 7.12 0.98
N LEU A 60 2.88 6.06 1.78
CA LEU A 60 2.20 5.93 3.08
C LEU A 60 2.62 7.02 4.07
N VAL A 61 3.91 7.35 4.15
CA VAL A 61 4.42 8.44 5.00
C VAL A 61 3.80 9.77 4.57
N LEU A 62 3.80 10.08 3.28
CA LEU A 62 3.20 11.32 2.77
C LEU A 62 1.69 11.40 3.04
N VAL A 63 0.98 10.29 2.86
CA VAL A 63 -0.46 10.21 3.14
C VAL A 63 -0.73 10.46 4.63
N ILE A 64 0.08 9.90 5.54
CA ILE A 64 -0.07 10.14 6.98
C ILE A 64 0.20 11.62 7.32
N LEU A 65 1.24 12.21 6.72
CA LEU A 65 1.59 13.63 6.92
C LEU A 65 0.53 14.59 6.37
N ALA A 66 -0.12 14.23 5.28
CA ALA A 66 -1.25 14.95 4.70
C ALA A 66 -2.57 14.71 5.45
N ASP A 67 -2.53 14.06 6.61
CA ASP A 67 -3.70 13.58 7.37
C ASP A 67 -4.74 12.87 6.50
N PHE A 68 -4.25 12.06 5.56
CA PHE A 68 -5.03 11.25 4.64
C PHE A 68 -5.90 12.03 3.62
N GLU A 69 -5.65 13.33 3.45
CA GLU A 69 -6.24 14.08 2.34
C GLU A 69 -5.57 13.69 1.02
N VAL A 70 -6.23 12.85 0.23
CA VAL A 70 -5.71 12.34 -1.04
C VAL A 70 -6.59 12.78 -2.21
N ASP A 71 -6.02 13.56 -3.13
CA ASP A 71 -6.60 13.75 -4.46
C ASP A 71 -6.33 12.50 -5.31
N SER A 72 -7.31 11.60 -5.33
CA SER A 72 -7.24 10.34 -6.06
C SER A 72 -6.94 10.52 -7.56
N ARG A 73 -7.41 11.62 -8.18
CA ARG A 73 -7.14 11.90 -9.59
C ARG A 73 -5.70 12.32 -9.83
N GLN A 74 -5.12 13.11 -8.93
CA GLN A 74 -3.70 13.47 -9.01
C GLN A 74 -2.80 12.26 -8.75
N MET A 75 -3.14 11.43 -7.74
CA MET A 75 -2.42 10.19 -7.50
C MET A 75 -2.47 9.24 -8.69
N GLU A 76 -3.62 9.10 -9.35
CA GLU A 76 -3.74 8.32 -10.58
C GLU A 76 -2.85 8.84 -11.71
N LYS A 77 -2.74 10.17 -11.88
CA LYS A 77 -1.85 10.77 -12.89
C LYS A 77 -0.38 10.49 -12.59
N MET A 78 0.03 10.59 -11.32
CA MET A 78 1.40 10.30 -10.88
C MET A 78 1.75 8.82 -11.01
N ASN A 79 0.77 7.94 -10.80
CA ASN A 79 0.94 6.48 -10.86
C ASN A 79 0.67 5.89 -12.24
N ASN A 80 0.75 6.68 -13.32
CA ASN A 80 0.72 6.12 -14.67
C ASN A 80 1.96 5.22 -14.90
N PRO A 81 1.86 4.15 -15.71
CA PRO A 81 2.89 3.12 -15.82
C PRO A 81 4.28 3.67 -16.22
N GLU A 82 4.32 4.65 -17.11
CA GLU A 82 5.52 5.23 -17.70
C GLU A 82 6.25 6.12 -16.69
N THR A 83 5.52 7.03 -16.04
CA THR A 83 6.03 7.89 -14.97
C THR A 83 6.48 7.05 -13.78
N LEU A 84 5.69 6.05 -13.39
CA LEU A 84 6.05 5.14 -12.31
C LEU A 84 7.33 4.39 -12.63
N LYS A 85 7.46 3.82 -13.83
CA LYS A 85 8.66 3.10 -14.26
C LYS A 85 9.89 4.01 -14.27
N SER A 86 9.74 5.25 -14.72
CA SER A 86 10.82 6.24 -14.69
C SER A 86 11.23 6.57 -13.25
N ALA A 87 10.27 6.82 -12.37
CA ALA A 87 10.52 7.14 -10.97
C ALA A 87 11.19 5.98 -10.20
N LEU A 88 10.80 4.74 -10.47
CA LEU A 88 11.38 3.52 -9.88
C LEU A 88 12.80 3.21 -10.38
N LEU A 89 13.32 3.95 -11.37
CA LEU A 89 14.66 3.79 -11.91
C LEU A 89 15.55 5.01 -11.62
N ASP A 90 15.02 6.02 -10.93
CA ASP A 90 15.74 7.26 -10.61
C ASP A 90 16.45 7.13 -9.25
N ALA A 91 17.77 6.96 -9.31
CA ALA A 91 18.60 6.81 -8.12
C ALA A 91 18.59 8.03 -7.19
N GLY A 92 18.57 9.25 -7.75
CA GLY A 92 18.56 10.47 -6.93
C GLY A 92 17.23 10.64 -6.19
N LEU A 93 16.12 10.28 -6.86
CA LEU A 93 14.81 10.25 -6.23
C LEU A 93 14.74 9.19 -5.11
N HIS A 94 15.34 8.02 -5.31
CA HIS A 94 15.36 6.95 -4.31
C HIS A 94 16.06 7.36 -3.02
N ASP A 95 17.22 8.03 -3.11
CA ASP A 95 17.97 8.45 -1.91
C ASP A 95 17.13 9.40 -1.03
N ILE A 96 16.47 10.37 -1.67
CA ILE A 96 15.58 11.32 -0.97
C ILE A 96 14.37 10.58 -0.35
N GLN A 97 13.75 9.67 -1.09
CA GLN A 97 12.62 8.88 -0.57
C GLN A 97 13.02 8.01 0.62
N ILE A 98 14.18 7.37 0.55
CA ILE A 98 14.70 6.52 1.62
C ILE A 98 14.97 7.35 2.87
N GLU A 99 15.64 8.50 2.74
CA GLU A 99 15.97 9.37 3.87
C GLU A 99 14.71 9.91 4.55
N LEU A 100 13.75 10.39 3.76
CA LEU A 100 12.47 10.87 4.28
C LEU A 100 11.71 9.77 5.04
N VAL A 101 11.62 8.58 4.45
CA VAL A 101 10.96 7.43 5.11
C VAL A 101 11.70 7.08 6.40
N ARG A 102 13.02 6.96 6.37
CA ARG A 102 13.82 6.65 7.58
C ARG A 102 13.61 7.69 8.67
N PHE A 103 13.62 8.97 8.33
CA PHE A 103 13.41 10.04 9.29
C PHE A 103 12.05 9.91 10.01
N TYR A 104 10.96 9.80 9.26
CA TYR A 104 9.62 9.73 9.86
C TYR A 104 9.34 8.40 10.56
N LEU A 105 9.82 7.27 10.04
CA LEU A 105 9.68 6.00 10.75
C LEU A 105 10.45 6.02 12.07
N TYR A 106 11.64 6.63 12.11
CA TYR A 106 12.40 6.78 13.34
C TYR A 106 11.66 7.69 14.33
N GLU A 107 11.18 8.85 13.87
CA GLU A 107 10.44 9.83 14.68
C GLU A 107 9.14 9.24 15.25
N TRP A 108 8.39 8.48 14.45
CA TRP A 108 7.17 7.79 14.89
C TRP A 108 7.42 6.51 15.71
N GLY A 109 8.68 6.13 15.93
CA GLY A 109 9.04 5.04 16.84
C GLY A 109 9.06 3.64 16.23
N PHE A 110 9.29 3.50 14.92
CA PHE A 110 9.55 2.20 14.30
C PHE A 110 10.94 1.70 14.69
N VAL A 111 11.02 0.82 15.69
CA VAL A 111 12.29 0.31 16.23
C VAL A 111 12.75 -0.95 15.48
N CYS A 112 13.40 -0.75 14.32
CA CYS A 112 14.00 -1.84 13.54
C CYS A 112 15.43 -1.46 13.09
N THR A 113 16.45 -1.90 13.82
CA THR A 113 17.84 -1.48 13.57
C THR A 113 18.34 -1.84 12.17
N THR A 114 17.93 -2.99 11.63
CA THR A 114 18.28 -3.43 10.27
C THR A 114 17.68 -2.53 9.18
N PHE A 115 16.61 -1.78 9.47
CA PHE A 115 16.03 -0.81 8.54
C PHE A 115 16.91 0.45 8.39
N TYR A 116 17.54 0.89 9.49
CA TYR A 116 18.35 2.10 9.55
C TYR A 116 19.84 1.88 9.33
N SER A 117 20.28 0.63 9.19
CA SER A 117 21.69 0.34 8.94
C SER A 117 22.18 0.84 7.58
N ASP A 118 23.50 0.97 7.44
CA ASP A 118 24.15 1.27 6.15
C ASP A 118 23.97 0.15 5.11
N SER A 119 23.58 -1.04 5.56
CA SER A 119 23.28 -2.16 4.67
C SER A 119 21.87 -2.05 4.08
N ARG A 120 21.71 -2.52 2.84
CA ARG A 120 20.42 -2.61 2.15
C ARG A 120 19.47 -3.51 2.96
N PRO A 121 18.33 -2.99 3.48
CA PRO A 121 17.39 -3.82 4.21
C PRO A 121 16.72 -4.84 3.28
N SER A 122 16.37 -6.00 3.82
CA SER A 122 15.65 -7.04 3.06
C SER A 122 14.22 -6.60 2.74
N SER A 123 13.63 -7.19 1.70
CA SER A 123 12.22 -6.89 1.36
C SER A 123 11.24 -7.30 2.48
N GLN A 124 11.63 -8.26 3.35
CA GLN A 124 10.88 -8.61 4.56
C GLN A 124 10.88 -7.46 5.57
N VAL A 125 12.02 -6.79 5.77
CA VAL A 125 12.16 -5.64 6.66
C VAL A 125 11.32 -4.47 6.13
N LEU A 126 11.32 -4.23 4.81
CA LEU A 126 10.44 -3.22 4.19
C LEU A 126 8.96 -3.56 4.38
N LEU A 127 8.57 -4.82 4.16
CA LEU A 127 7.19 -5.26 4.39
C LEU A 127 6.77 -5.11 5.86
N PHE A 128 7.69 -5.36 6.79
CA PHE A 128 7.44 -5.16 8.22
C PHE A 128 7.20 -3.68 8.54
N ALA A 129 7.98 -2.77 7.96
CA ALA A 129 7.76 -1.33 8.06
C ALA A 129 6.39 -0.90 7.48
N VAL A 130 5.98 -1.47 6.33
CA VAL A 130 4.65 -1.22 5.75
C VAL A 130 3.55 -1.68 6.71
N ALA A 131 3.65 -2.90 7.22
CA ALA A 131 2.66 -3.44 8.15
C ALA A 131 2.58 -2.60 9.45
N TRP A 132 3.73 -2.14 9.93
CA TRP A 132 3.80 -1.27 11.09
C TRP A 132 3.13 0.08 10.83
N LEU A 133 3.40 0.75 9.71
CA LEU A 133 2.75 2.02 9.34
C LEU A 133 1.22 1.90 9.25
N LEU A 134 0.73 0.82 8.61
CA LEU A 134 -0.70 0.58 8.49
C LEU A 134 -1.37 0.40 9.87
N ALA A 135 -0.68 -0.22 10.82
CA ALA A 135 -1.16 -0.37 12.19
C ALA A 135 -1.05 0.93 13.00
N PHE A 136 0.10 1.61 12.93
CA PHE A 136 0.40 2.85 13.63
C PHE A 136 -0.60 3.98 13.30
N SER A 137 -0.98 4.09 12.03
CA SER A 137 -1.82 5.19 11.54
C SER A 137 -3.34 4.97 11.66
N SER A 138 -3.78 3.85 12.25
CA SER A 138 -5.18 3.40 12.18
C SER A 138 -5.72 3.42 10.73
N PHE A 139 -4.89 2.98 9.77
CA PHE A 139 -5.10 3.17 8.34
C PHE A 139 -6.51 2.77 7.86
N PHE A 140 -6.95 1.55 8.22
CA PHE A 140 -8.25 1.03 7.78
C PHE A 140 -9.44 1.75 8.43
N GLU A 141 -9.25 2.31 9.61
CA GLU A 141 -10.25 3.17 10.24
C GLU A 141 -10.37 4.46 9.44
N LYS A 142 -9.27 5.17 9.18
CA LYS A 142 -9.31 6.40 8.40
C LYS A 142 -9.82 6.22 6.96
N GLN A 143 -9.63 5.04 6.37
CA GLN A 143 -10.08 4.73 5.00
C GLN A 143 -11.47 4.05 4.92
N HIS A 144 -12.19 3.91 6.05
CA HIS A 144 -13.45 3.15 6.09
C HIS A 144 -14.49 3.63 5.08
N GLY A 145 -14.59 4.94 4.83
CA GLY A 145 -15.62 5.54 3.99
C GLY A 145 -15.52 5.05 2.54
N TYR A 146 -14.33 5.21 1.96
CA TYR A 146 -14.04 4.74 0.61
C TYR A 146 -14.24 3.22 0.48
N ILE A 147 -13.74 2.44 1.44
CA ILE A 147 -13.84 0.97 1.42
C ILE A 147 -15.30 0.53 1.35
N LEU A 148 -16.17 1.16 2.14
CA LEU A 148 -17.60 0.83 2.17
C LEU A 148 -18.35 1.30 0.91
N GLU A 149 -17.98 2.46 0.34
CA GLU A 149 -18.58 2.96 -0.90
C GLU A 149 -18.26 2.07 -2.10
N VAL A 150 -17.00 1.68 -2.27
CA VAL A 150 -16.60 0.75 -3.34
C VAL A 150 -17.24 -0.62 -3.13
N TRP A 151 -17.32 -1.11 -1.90
CA TRP A 151 -17.97 -2.39 -1.62
C TRP A 151 -19.46 -2.39 -1.96
N LYS A 152 -20.19 -1.30 -1.67
CA LYS A 152 -21.59 -1.14 -2.09
C LYS A 152 -21.72 -1.16 -3.61
N ALA A 153 -20.84 -0.48 -4.34
CA ALA A 153 -20.84 -0.50 -5.80
C ALA A 153 -20.60 -1.90 -6.38
N VAL A 154 -19.74 -2.71 -5.75
CA VAL A 154 -19.46 -4.10 -6.17
C VAL A 154 -20.64 -5.04 -5.86
N VAL A 155 -21.37 -4.83 -4.76
CA VAL A 155 -22.52 -5.68 -4.38
C VAL A 155 -23.78 -5.36 -5.19
N MET A 156 -23.88 -4.16 -5.78
CA MET A 156 -25.03 -3.73 -6.60
C MET A 156 -24.90 -4.09 -8.10
N ILE A 157 -23.77 -4.66 -8.52
CA ILE A 157 -23.54 -5.19 -9.89
C ILE A 157 -23.64 -6.71 -9.84
#